data_AF-A0A7J4IR71-F1
#
_entry.id   AF-A0A7J4IR71-F1
#
_cell.length_a   1.000
_cell.length_b   1.000
_cell.length_c   1.000
_cell.angle_alpha   90.00
_cell.angle_beta   90.00
_cell.angle_gamma   90.00
#
_symmetry.space_group_name_H-M   'P 1'
#
loop_
_entity.id
_entity.type
_entity.pdbx_description
1 polymer ?
#
loop_
_entity_poly.entity_id
_entity_poly.type
_entity_poly.pdbx_seq_one_letter_code
_entity_poly.pdbx_strand_id
1 'polypeptide(L)'
;MYGLLSKLIIGGKLKFEPGRITAFKDPFVLLDLYSLREMTNDAVEGGIHNISNLYFYGWAYGYYATKNIVKLLMLKKFEERYKISMDIIGLLGFGDYQTLSFKQADHAKFKVLKDPFPLLYYPHDKFVCHYIRGMEAGGGTHVHEALMDNIEFECAAINGQYCIHANLSQENIDKADQKLVSSQLDRAYIKTRQKKLIEEAGDDPSKFGL
;
A
#
# COMPACT_ATOMS: atom_id res chain seq x y z
N MET A 1 5.69 -3.68 -18.14
CA MET A 1 6.05 -2.38 -17.56
C MET A 1 5.90 -1.21 -18.57
N TYR A 2 6.76 -1.06 -19.59
CA TYR A 2 6.73 0.09 -20.52
C TYR A 2 5.40 0.30 -21.27
N GLY A 3 4.70 -0.78 -21.64
CA GLY A 3 3.42 -0.68 -22.33
C GLY A 3 2.30 -0.03 -21.51
N LEU A 4 2.29 -0.18 -20.18
CA LEU A 4 1.30 0.48 -19.32
C LEU A 4 1.65 1.96 -19.15
N LEU A 5 2.92 2.27 -18.90
CA LEU A 5 3.40 3.66 -18.76
C LEU A 5 3.07 4.48 -20.03
N SER A 6 3.37 3.95 -21.21
CA SER A 6 3.03 4.62 -22.48
C SER A 6 1.53 4.81 -22.64
N LYS A 7 0.69 3.84 -22.24
CA LYS A 7 -0.77 3.99 -22.26
C LYS A 7 -1.26 5.08 -21.30
N LEU A 8 -0.65 5.21 -20.12
CA LEU A 8 -0.98 6.26 -19.16
C LEU A 8 -0.62 7.64 -19.70
N ILE A 9 0.54 7.78 -20.35
CA ILE A 9 0.98 9.04 -20.97
C ILE A 9 0.08 9.40 -22.16
N ILE A 10 -0.08 8.50 -23.13
CA ILE A 10 -0.90 8.72 -24.34
C ILE A 10 -2.36 8.98 -23.96
N GLY A 11 -2.88 8.28 -22.95
CA GLY A 11 -4.24 8.48 -22.44
C GLY A 11 -4.43 9.74 -21.59
N GLY A 12 -3.39 10.56 -21.42
CA GLY A 12 -3.41 11.78 -20.59
C GLY A 12 -3.69 11.52 -19.11
N LYS A 13 -3.43 10.29 -18.65
CA LYS A 13 -3.61 9.84 -17.26
C LYS A 13 -2.36 10.04 -16.42
N LEU A 14 -1.20 10.17 -17.07
CA LEU A 14 0.04 10.68 -16.52
C LEU A 14 0.52 11.85 -17.40
N LYS A 15 0.70 13.03 -16.81
CA LYS A 15 1.12 14.25 -17.53
C LYS A 15 2.32 14.87 -16.83
N PHE A 16 3.27 15.31 -17.65
CA PHE A 16 4.41 16.12 -17.22
C PHE A 16 4.27 17.50 -17.85
N GLU A 17 4.08 18.50 -17.00
CA GLU A 17 3.96 19.91 -17.38
C GLU A 17 5.03 20.71 -16.61
N PRO A 18 5.42 21.91 -17.07
CA PRO A 18 6.38 22.74 -16.35
C PRO A 18 5.97 22.94 -14.88
N GLY A 19 6.77 22.43 -13.95
CA GLY A 19 6.53 22.53 -12.51
C GLY A 19 5.42 21.64 -11.94
N ARG A 20 4.83 20.73 -12.72
CA ARG A 20 3.71 19.88 -12.28
C ARG A 20 3.75 18.49 -12.89
N ILE A 21 3.64 17.48 -12.04
CA ILE A 21 3.29 16.11 -12.47
C ILE A 21 1.82 15.90 -12.08
N THR A 22 1.04 15.33 -12.99
CA THR A 22 -0.35 14.95 -12.71
C THR A 22 -0.54 13.49 -13.04
N ALA A 23 -0.92 12.69 -12.05
CA ALA A 23 -1.23 11.27 -12.20
C ALA A 23 -2.69 11.04 -11.78
N PHE A 24 -3.46 10.36 -12.62
CA PHE A 24 -4.87 10.01 -12.36
C PHE A 24 -5.78 11.21 -12.01
N LYS A 25 -5.45 12.41 -12.52
CA LYS A 25 -6.08 13.72 -12.26
C LYS A 25 -5.70 14.40 -10.95
N ASP A 26 -4.77 13.84 -10.19
CA ASP A 26 -4.25 14.47 -8.98
C ASP A 26 -2.83 15.00 -9.18
N PRO A 27 -2.46 16.10 -8.49
CA PRO A 27 -1.08 16.51 -8.36
C PRO A 27 -0.25 15.37 -7.78
N PHE A 28 0.89 15.10 -8.42
CA PHE A 28 1.82 14.07 -8.01
C PHE A 28 3.21 14.70 -7.83
N VAL A 29 3.96 14.19 -6.86
CA VAL A 29 5.34 14.58 -6.61
C VAL A 29 6.20 13.34 -6.49
N LEU A 30 7.46 13.45 -6.91
CA LEU A 30 8.45 12.41 -6.72
C LEU A 30 9.17 12.68 -5.39
N LEU A 31 9.15 11.70 -4.49
CA LEU A 31 9.92 11.69 -3.26
C LEU A 31 10.99 10.62 -3.38
N ASP A 32 12.23 10.95 -3.03
CA ASP A 32 13.32 9.99 -3.05
C ASP A 32 13.22 9.00 -1.87
N LEU A 33 13.81 7.81 -2.03
CA LEU A 33 13.74 6.76 -1.00
C LEU A 33 14.51 7.12 0.28
N TYR A 34 15.48 8.04 0.22
CA TYR A 34 16.20 8.49 1.39
C TYR A 34 15.31 9.37 2.28
N SER A 35 14.50 10.25 1.70
CA SER A 35 13.47 10.99 2.44
C SER A 35 12.47 10.05 3.13
N LEU A 36 12.02 9.00 2.43
CA LEU A 36 11.15 7.98 3.05
C LEU A 36 11.86 7.20 4.17
N ARG A 37 13.18 6.98 4.04
CA ARG A 37 13.99 6.33 5.06
C ARG A 37 14.02 7.16 6.34
N GLU A 38 14.29 8.46 6.24
CA GLU A 38 14.30 9.35 7.41
C GLU A 38 12.92 9.40 8.09
N MET A 39 11.83 9.48 7.32
CA MET A 39 10.47 9.40 7.88
C MET A 39 10.22 8.08 8.63
N THR A 40 10.75 6.96 8.13
CA THR A 40 10.66 5.66 8.80
C THR A 40 11.50 5.63 10.08
N ASN A 41 12.72 6.17 10.08
CA ASN A 41 13.55 6.26 11.28
C ASN A 41 12.85 7.07 12.37
N ASP A 42 12.38 8.27 12.04
CA ASP A 42 11.64 9.15 12.97
C ASP A 42 10.39 8.44 13.53
N ALA A 43 9.70 7.68 12.68
CA ALA A 43 8.52 6.92 13.11
C ALA A 43 8.89 5.77 14.06
N VAL A 44 9.99 5.05 13.79
CA VAL A 44 10.49 3.98 14.66
C VAL A 44 10.97 4.52 16.00
N GLU A 45 11.67 5.65 16.01
CA GLU A 45 12.11 6.34 17.23
C GLU A 45 10.92 6.78 18.10
N GLY A 46 9.84 7.23 17.47
CA GLY A 46 8.58 7.58 18.13
C GLY A 46 7.72 6.39 18.59
N GLY A 47 8.12 5.16 18.29
CA GLY A 47 7.43 3.94 18.70
C GLY A 47 6.14 3.62 17.93
N ILE A 48 5.34 2.70 18.47
CA ILE A 48 4.25 2.03 17.73
C ILE A 48 3.18 2.99 17.19
N HIS A 49 2.86 4.07 17.91
CA HIS A 49 1.88 5.06 17.43
C HIS A 49 2.41 5.83 16.22
N ASN A 50 3.69 6.18 16.19
CA ASN A 50 4.30 6.88 15.06
C ASN A 50 4.49 5.94 13.86
N ILE A 51 4.87 4.68 14.10
CA ILE A 51 4.85 3.63 13.06
C ILE A 51 3.45 3.49 12.46
N SER A 52 2.42 3.47 13.31
CA SER A 52 1.02 3.39 12.89
C SER A 52 0.61 4.64 12.09
N ASN A 53 1.09 5.84 12.47
CA ASN A 53 0.87 7.06 11.69
C ASN A 53 1.47 6.96 10.28
N LEU A 54 2.71 6.49 10.18
CA LEU A 54 3.38 6.33 8.89
C LEU A 54 2.67 5.28 8.02
N TYR A 55 2.25 4.16 8.61
CA TYR A 55 1.40 3.19 7.94
C TYR A 55 0.09 3.82 7.44
N PHE A 56 -0.57 4.63 8.27
CA PHE A 56 -1.81 5.30 7.87
C PHE A 56 -1.60 6.28 6.71
N TYR A 57 -0.48 7.00 6.66
CA TYR A 57 -0.17 7.88 5.52
C TYR A 57 -0.01 7.09 4.22
N GLY A 58 0.69 5.95 4.29
CA GLY A 58 0.73 5.01 3.17
C GLY A 58 -0.66 4.54 2.79
N TRP A 59 -1.47 4.12 3.78
CA TRP A 59 -2.84 3.65 3.56
C TRP A 59 -3.72 4.69 2.87
N ALA A 60 -3.68 5.94 3.32
CA ALA A 60 -4.39 7.04 2.70
C ALA A 60 -3.99 7.20 1.23
N TYR A 61 -2.68 7.21 0.95
CA TYR A 61 -2.16 7.28 -0.41
C TYR A 61 -2.68 6.14 -1.29
N GLY A 62 -2.53 4.89 -0.84
CA GLY A 62 -2.98 3.71 -1.58
C GLY A 62 -4.48 3.72 -1.83
N TYR A 63 -5.28 4.11 -0.84
CA TYR A 63 -6.72 4.20 -0.94
C TYR A 63 -7.16 5.21 -2.02
N TYR A 64 -6.68 6.45 -1.95
CA TYR A 64 -7.03 7.49 -2.94
C TYR A 64 -6.52 7.16 -4.33
N ALA A 65 -5.28 6.67 -4.45
CA ALA A 65 -4.71 6.29 -5.74
C ALA A 65 -5.56 5.21 -6.41
N THR A 66 -5.85 4.11 -5.71
CA THR A 66 -6.68 3.02 -6.25
C THR A 66 -8.11 3.49 -6.53
N LYS A 67 -8.71 4.29 -5.66
CA LYS A 67 -10.04 4.89 -5.90
C LYS A 67 -10.09 5.63 -7.22
N ASN A 68 -9.12 6.50 -7.46
CA ASN A 68 -9.05 7.32 -8.66
C ASN A 68 -8.76 6.47 -9.90
N ILE A 69 -7.89 5.46 -9.80
CA ILE A 69 -7.64 4.49 -10.87
C ILE A 69 -8.94 3.74 -11.25
N VAL A 70 -9.64 3.17 -10.27
CA VAL A 70 -10.88 2.41 -10.47
C VAL A 70 -11.94 3.27 -11.14
N LYS A 71 -12.14 4.50 -10.65
CA LYS A 71 -13.09 5.46 -11.21
C LYS A 71 -12.71 5.88 -12.62
N LEU A 72 -11.44 6.18 -12.85
CA LEU A 72 -10.94 6.73 -14.10
C LEU A 72 -10.87 5.70 -15.24
N LEU A 73 -10.62 4.43 -14.91
CA LEU A 73 -10.59 3.32 -15.85
C LEU A 73 -11.91 2.54 -15.90
N MET A 74 -12.93 2.95 -15.12
CA MET A 74 -14.25 2.31 -15.03
C MET A 74 -14.18 0.80 -14.75
N LEU A 75 -13.28 0.40 -13.85
CA LEU A 75 -13.01 -1.00 -13.54
C LEU A 75 -14.11 -1.57 -12.67
N LYS A 76 -14.79 -2.62 -13.15
CA LYS A 76 -15.93 -3.22 -12.46
C LYS A 76 -15.60 -4.55 -11.81
N LYS A 77 -14.67 -5.32 -12.39
CA LYS A 77 -14.35 -6.67 -11.90
C LYS A 77 -13.19 -6.64 -10.92
N PHE A 78 -13.28 -7.48 -9.89
CA PHE A 78 -12.23 -7.63 -8.89
C PHE A 78 -10.87 -7.93 -9.51
N GLU A 79 -10.80 -8.88 -10.44
CA GLU A 79 -9.55 -9.32 -11.07
C GLU A 79 -8.90 -8.21 -11.91
N GLU A 80 -9.73 -7.37 -12.56
CA GLU A 80 -9.26 -6.20 -13.32
C GLU A 80 -8.68 -5.13 -12.38
N ARG A 81 -9.39 -4.84 -11.27
CA ARG A 81 -8.92 -3.91 -10.24
C ARG A 81 -7.61 -4.39 -9.60
N TYR A 82 -7.53 -5.68 -9.27
CA TYR A 82 -6.34 -6.28 -8.69
C TYR A 82 -5.16 -6.19 -9.66
N LYS A 83 -5.32 -6.71 -10.89
CA LYS A 83 -4.25 -6.72 -11.89
C LYS A 83 -3.69 -5.34 -12.17
N ILE A 84 -4.54 -4.34 -12.41
CA ILE A 84 -4.05 -2.99 -12.71
C ILE A 84 -3.36 -2.36 -11.51
N SER A 85 -3.82 -2.64 -10.29
CA SER A 85 -3.22 -2.09 -9.07
C SER A 85 -1.83 -2.67 -8.86
N MET A 86 -1.66 -3.97 -9.10
CA MET A 86 -0.35 -4.64 -9.06
C MET A 86 0.59 -4.13 -10.18
N ASP A 87 0.07 -3.87 -11.37
CA ASP A 87 0.88 -3.28 -12.45
C ASP A 87 1.32 -1.84 -12.12
N ILE A 88 0.46 -1.05 -11.46
CA ILE A 88 0.75 0.34 -11.09
C ILE A 88 1.74 0.40 -9.93
N ILE A 89 1.58 -0.40 -8.87
CA ILE A 89 2.52 -0.39 -7.74
C ILE A 89 3.93 -0.82 -8.17
N GLY A 90 4.05 -1.78 -9.10
CA GLY A 90 5.34 -2.12 -9.71
C GLY A 90 5.96 -0.97 -10.51
N LEU A 91 5.14 -0.11 -11.14
CA LEU A 91 5.63 1.11 -11.82
C LEU A 91 6.07 2.21 -10.86
N LEU A 92 5.59 2.23 -9.61
CA LEU A 92 6.00 3.20 -8.59
C LEU A 92 7.41 2.93 -8.05
N GLY A 93 8.01 1.79 -8.38
CA GLY A 93 9.41 1.51 -8.08
C GLY A 93 9.69 0.83 -6.75
N PHE A 94 8.68 0.24 -6.10
CA PHE A 94 8.83 -0.56 -4.87
C PHE A 94 9.16 -2.04 -5.16
N GLY A 95 9.76 -2.33 -6.32
CA GLY A 95 10.14 -3.68 -6.72
C GLY A 95 9.07 -4.43 -7.52
N ASP A 96 9.38 -5.68 -7.84
CA ASP A 96 8.52 -6.54 -8.66
C ASP A 96 7.60 -7.39 -7.78
N TYR A 97 6.29 -7.26 -8.00
CA TYR A 97 5.29 -7.96 -7.20
C TYR A 97 4.89 -9.30 -7.83
N GLN A 98 5.07 -10.38 -7.06
CA GLN A 98 4.63 -11.73 -7.40
C GLN A 98 3.47 -12.14 -6.49
N THR A 99 2.27 -12.29 -7.05
CA THR A 99 1.11 -12.79 -6.29
C THR A 99 1.32 -14.26 -5.91
N LEU A 100 1.16 -14.58 -4.64
CA LEU A 100 1.24 -15.95 -4.10
C LEU A 100 -0.15 -16.56 -3.94
N SER A 101 -1.10 -15.80 -3.39
CA SER A 101 -2.50 -16.19 -3.27
C SER A 101 -3.37 -14.94 -3.15
N PHE A 102 -4.62 -15.02 -3.62
CA PHE A 102 -5.58 -13.93 -3.44
C PHE A 102 -7.02 -14.44 -3.52
N LYS A 103 -7.90 -13.82 -2.75
CA LYS A 103 -9.34 -14.07 -2.73
C LYS A 103 -10.08 -12.77 -2.35
N GLN A 104 -11.08 -12.39 -3.14
CA GLN A 104 -11.85 -11.16 -2.92
C GLN A 104 -12.42 -11.11 -1.51
N ALA A 105 -12.39 -9.92 -0.89
CA ALA A 105 -12.83 -9.63 0.49
C ALA A 105 -12.16 -10.48 1.60
N ASP A 106 -11.15 -11.30 1.26
CA ASP A 106 -10.53 -12.25 2.19
C ASP A 106 -9.05 -11.96 2.39
N HIS A 107 -8.23 -12.11 1.34
CA HIS A 107 -6.80 -11.81 1.42
C HIS A 107 -6.16 -11.56 0.05
N ALA A 108 -5.00 -10.91 0.03
CA ALA A 108 -4.03 -10.97 -1.06
C ALA A 108 -2.62 -11.07 -0.46
N LYS A 109 -1.92 -12.16 -0.74
CA LYS A 109 -0.55 -12.43 -0.29
C LYS A 109 0.38 -12.39 -1.49
N PHE A 110 1.47 -11.66 -1.37
CA PHE A 110 2.42 -11.45 -2.45
C PHE A 110 3.85 -11.34 -1.94
N LYS A 111 4.78 -11.67 -2.83
CA LYS A 111 6.21 -11.51 -2.63
C LYS A 111 6.67 -10.29 -3.43
N VAL A 112 7.43 -9.40 -2.79
CA VAL A 112 8.02 -8.24 -3.44
C VAL A 112 9.50 -8.51 -3.62
N LEU A 113 9.93 -8.65 -4.87
CA LEU A 113 11.30 -8.97 -5.23
C LEU A 113 12.12 -7.70 -5.36
N LYS A 114 13.30 -7.68 -4.71
CA LYS A 114 14.28 -6.59 -4.81
C LYS A 114 13.67 -5.19 -4.57
N ASP A 115 12.75 -5.08 -3.61
CA ASP A 115 12.24 -3.77 -3.20
C ASP A 115 13.42 -2.90 -2.75
N PRO A 116 13.72 -1.79 -3.46
CA PRO A 116 14.90 -0.98 -3.17
C PRO A 116 14.80 -0.30 -1.80
N PHE A 117 13.60 -0.06 -1.27
CA PHE A 117 13.44 0.65 0.00
C PHE A 117 13.97 -0.13 1.22
N PRO A 118 13.50 -1.34 1.55
CA PRO A 118 14.04 -2.13 2.66
C PRO A 118 15.50 -2.50 2.46
N LEU A 119 15.99 -2.60 1.21
CA LEU A 119 17.41 -2.83 0.93
C LEU A 119 18.33 -1.67 1.37
N LEU A 120 17.80 -0.46 1.57
CA LEU A 120 18.56 0.65 2.18
C LEU A 120 18.96 0.38 3.64
N TYR A 121 18.29 -0.56 4.29
CA TYR A 121 18.55 -0.95 5.68
C TYR A 121 19.39 -2.23 5.77
N TYR A 122 19.53 -3.01 4.69
CA TYR A 122 20.18 -4.31 4.75
C TYR A 122 21.69 -4.19 5.07
N PRO A 123 22.24 -4.98 6.03
CA PRO A 123 21.53 -5.90 6.92
C PRO A 123 20.89 -5.20 8.13
N HIS A 124 19.64 -5.56 8.45
CA HIS A 124 18.85 -5.08 9.58
C HIS A 124 18.16 -6.23 10.31
N ASP A 125 17.70 -6.01 11.54
CA ASP A 125 17.03 -7.03 12.37
C ASP A 125 15.50 -6.84 12.48
N LYS A 126 14.98 -5.73 11.95
CA LYS A 126 13.55 -5.38 12.00
C LYS A 126 12.95 -5.14 10.63
N PHE A 127 11.63 -5.32 10.57
CA PHE A 127 10.74 -4.93 9.49
C PHE A 127 10.69 -3.40 9.36
N VAL A 128 10.81 -2.87 8.13
CA VAL A 128 10.90 -1.42 7.88
C VAL A 128 9.85 -0.91 6.87
N CYS A 129 9.09 -1.80 6.23
CA CYS A 129 8.17 -1.46 5.14
C CYS A 129 6.86 -0.79 5.63
N HIS A 130 6.88 0.00 6.69
CA HIS A 130 5.67 0.52 7.36
C HIS A 130 4.77 1.33 6.43
N TYR A 131 5.34 2.26 5.67
CA TYR A 131 4.60 3.05 4.67
C TYR A 131 4.09 2.18 3.51
N ILE A 132 4.93 1.27 3.00
CA ILE A 132 4.62 0.41 1.85
C ILE A 132 3.47 -0.55 2.19
N ARG A 133 3.52 -1.21 3.36
CA ARG A 133 2.41 -2.01 3.88
C ARG A 133 1.13 -1.19 3.95
N GLY A 134 1.22 0.03 4.45
CA GLY A 134 0.11 0.98 4.47
C GLY A 134 -0.49 1.16 3.08
N MET A 135 0.33 1.58 2.11
CA MET A 135 -0.08 1.78 0.72
C MET A 135 -0.77 0.56 0.12
N GLU A 136 -0.21 -0.63 0.33
CA GLU A 136 -0.78 -1.88 -0.15
C GLU A 136 -2.14 -2.19 0.49
N ALA A 137 -2.29 -1.95 1.79
CA ALA A 137 -3.55 -2.13 2.51
C ALA A 137 -4.63 -1.13 2.07
N GLY A 138 -4.25 0.13 1.84
CA GLY A 138 -5.15 1.18 1.36
C GLY A 138 -5.71 0.86 -0.01
N GLY A 139 -4.82 0.51 -0.95
CA GLY A 139 -5.23 0.05 -2.27
C GLY A 139 -6.01 -1.26 -2.21
N GLY A 140 -5.56 -2.19 -1.35
CA GLY A 140 -6.24 -3.45 -1.06
C GLY A 140 -7.67 -3.26 -0.59
N THR A 141 -7.94 -2.26 0.25
CA THR A 141 -9.29 -1.95 0.75
C THR A 141 -10.24 -1.65 -0.40
N HIS A 142 -9.80 -0.84 -1.37
CA HIS A 142 -10.62 -0.49 -2.52
C HIS A 142 -10.70 -1.62 -3.56
N VAL A 143 -9.65 -2.44 -3.73
CA VAL A 143 -9.68 -3.60 -4.62
C VAL A 143 -10.63 -4.67 -4.10
N HIS A 144 -10.54 -4.99 -2.81
CA HIS A 144 -11.31 -6.06 -2.15
C HIS A 144 -12.73 -5.63 -1.78
N GLU A 145 -13.03 -4.33 -1.76
CA GLU A 145 -14.30 -3.77 -1.26
C GLU A 145 -14.58 -4.23 0.18
N ALA A 146 -13.52 -4.31 0.98
CA ALA A 146 -13.54 -4.71 2.37
C ALA A 146 -12.38 -4.00 3.07
N LEU A 147 -12.48 -3.69 4.37
CA LEU A 147 -11.36 -3.11 5.10
C LEU A 147 -10.21 -4.11 5.17
N MET A 148 -9.08 -3.75 4.56
CA MET A 148 -7.86 -4.56 4.55
C MET A 148 -6.77 -3.89 5.36
N ASP A 149 -6.02 -4.70 6.12
CA ASP A 149 -4.76 -4.31 6.75
C ASP A 149 -3.62 -5.19 6.23
N ASN A 150 -2.40 -4.66 6.19
CA ASN A 150 -1.24 -5.37 5.64
C ASN A 150 -0.22 -5.73 6.72
N ILE A 151 0.16 -7.01 6.75
CA ILE A 151 1.19 -7.55 7.60
C ILE A 151 2.35 -8.06 6.75
N GLU A 152 3.57 -7.72 7.15
CA GLU A 152 4.80 -8.24 6.55
C GLU A 152 5.30 -9.44 7.35
N PHE A 153 5.56 -10.54 6.66
CA PHE A 153 6.03 -11.81 7.23
C PHE A 153 7.53 -12.01 7.04
N GLU A 154 8.10 -11.45 5.98
CA GLU A 154 9.52 -11.48 5.67
C GLU A 154 9.92 -10.13 5.07
N CYS A 155 11.14 -9.66 5.34
CA CYS A 155 11.62 -8.35 4.90
C CYS A 155 12.99 -8.46 4.23
N ALA A 156 13.17 -7.75 3.11
CA ALA A 156 14.45 -7.67 2.43
C ALA A 156 15.51 -6.90 3.24
N ALA A 157 15.11 -6.08 4.22
CA ALA A 157 16.04 -5.48 5.17
C ALA A 157 16.75 -6.54 6.02
N ILE A 158 16.11 -7.69 6.23
CA ILE A 158 16.64 -8.81 7.03
C ILE A 158 17.32 -9.84 6.12
N ASN A 159 16.65 -10.28 5.05
CA ASN A 159 17.13 -11.39 4.21
C ASN A 159 17.89 -10.94 2.94
N GLY A 160 17.89 -9.65 2.60
CA GLY A 160 18.59 -9.08 1.45
C GLY A 160 17.99 -9.41 0.07
N GLN A 161 16.80 -10.02 0.01
CA GLN A 161 16.28 -10.64 -1.20
C GLN A 161 14.86 -10.18 -1.54
N TYR A 162 13.92 -10.36 -0.61
CA TYR A 162 12.49 -10.14 -0.87
C TYR A 162 11.71 -9.85 0.41
N CYS A 163 10.56 -9.22 0.23
CA CYS A 163 9.55 -9.10 1.28
C CYS A 163 8.37 -10.05 0.99
N ILE A 164 7.70 -10.52 2.03
CA ILE A 164 6.39 -11.20 1.90
C ILE A 164 5.37 -10.40 2.67
N HIS A 165 4.39 -9.85 1.96
CA HIS A 165 3.30 -9.07 2.54
C HIS A 165 1.97 -9.80 2.33
N ALA A 166 1.00 -9.54 3.20
CA ALA A 166 -0.38 -9.91 2.94
C ALA A 166 -1.35 -8.82 3.39
N ASN A 167 -2.20 -8.39 2.46
CA ASN A 167 -3.45 -7.70 2.77
C ASN A 167 -4.44 -8.73 3.32
N LEU A 168 -4.92 -8.53 4.53
CA LEU A 168 -5.84 -9.42 5.23
C LEU A 168 -7.12 -8.68 5.58
N SER A 169 -8.26 -9.35 5.41
CA SER A 169 -9.53 -8.89 5.98
C SER A 169 -9.43 -8.84 7.51
N GLN A 170 -10.35 -8.11 8.14
CA GLN A 170 -10.43 -8.02 9.60
C GLN A 170 -10.55 -9.39 10.28
N GLU A 171 -11.31 -10.32 9.68
CA GLU A 171 -11.41 -11.69 10.18
C GLU A 171 -10.08 -12.46 10.10
N ASN A 172 -9.35 -12.32 8.99
CA ASN A 172 -8.11 -13.05 8.78
C ASN A 172 -6.94 -12.51 9.61
N ILE A 173 -6.89 -11.19 9.83
CA ILE A 173 -5.87 -10.59 10.71
C ILE A 173 -6.11 -10.97 12.19
N ASP A 174 -7.36 -11.16 12.62
CA ASP A 174 -7.69 -11.64 13.98
C ASP A 174 -7.22 -13.10 14.21
N LYS A 175 -7.10 -13.89 13.14
CA LYS A 175 -6.59 -15.27 13.17
C LYS A 175 -5.08 -15.38 12.96
N ALA A 176 -4.42 -14.30 12.56
CA ALA A 176 -2.97 -14.27 12.33
C ALA A 176 -2.18 -14.31 13.65
N ASP A 177 -0.85 -14.42 13.56
CA ASP A 177 0.03 -14.29 14.72
C ASP A 177 -0.11 -12.89 15.34
N GLN A 178 -0.80 -12.81 16.48
CA GLN A 178 -1.10 -11.55 17.15
C GLN A 178 0.15 -10.86 17.69
N LYS A 179 1.24 -11.59 17.98
CA LYS A 179 2.51 -10.99 18.38
C LYS A 179 3.15 -10.26 17.21
N LEU A 180 3.12 -10.86 16.02
CA LEU A 180 3.58 -10.22 14.79
C LEU A 180 2.72 -8.99 14.45
N VAL A 181 1.39 -9.14 14.47
CA VAL A 181 0.45 -8.05 14.16
C VAL A 181 0.67 -6.85 15.09
N SER A 182 0.67 -7.07 16.41
CA SER A 182 0.82 -5.99 17.40
C SER A 182 2.20 -5.34 17.39
N SER A 183 3.23 -6.03 16.89
CA SER A 183 4.56 -5.43 16.69
C SER A 183 4.63 -4.46 15.51
N GLN A 184 3.66 -4.53 14.58
CA GLN A 184 3.68 -3.77 13.34
C GLN A 184 2.58 -2.71 13.23
N LEU A 185 1.49 -2.83 14.01
CA LEU A 185 0.30 -2.00 13.85
C LEU A 185 -0.52 -1.89 15.14
N ASP A 186 -0.86 -0.67 15.53
CA ASP A 186 -1.95 -0.40 16.47
C ASP A 186 -3.29 -0.40 15.72
N ARG A 187 -3.94 -1.56 15.67
CA ARG A 187 -5.16 -1.75 14.88
C ARG A 187 -6.34 -0.92 15.36
N ALA A 188 -6.51 -0.75 16.67
CA ALA A 188 -7.62 0.02 17.21
C ALA A 188 -7.49 1.49 16.81
N TYR A 189 -6.30 2.05 16.96
CA TYR A 189 -5.98 3.41 16.55
C TYR A 189 -6.20 3.62 15.04
N ILE A 190 -5.71 2.67 14.23
CA ILE A 190 -5.73 2.80 12.77
C ILE A 190 -7.13 2.67 12.19
N LYS A 191 -7.93 1.74 12.70
CA LYS A 191 -9.30 1.51 12.24
C LYS A 191 -10.18 2.76 12.36
N THR A 192 -10.06 3.50 13.47
CA THR A 192 -10.77 4.77 13.65
C THR A 192 -10.40 5.80 12.57
N ARG A 193 -9.12 5.90 12.22
CA ARG A 193 -8.65 6.85 11.21
C ARG A 193 -9.02 6.44 9.79
N GLN A 194 -8.95 5.14 9.47
CA GLN A 194 -9.40 4.61 8.18
C GLN A 194 -10.88 4.90 7.94
N LYS A 195 -11.73 4.65 8.94
CA LYS A 195 -13.15 4.99 8.88
C LYS A 195 -13.38 6.47 8.57
N LYS A 196 -12.72 7.35 9.33
CA LYS A 196 -12.84 8.80 9.11
C LYS A 196 -12.41 9.22 7.70
N LEU A 197 -11.31 8.66 7.20
CA LEU A 197 -10.81 8.98 5.85
C LEU A 197 -11.76 8.48 4.75
N ILE A 198 -12.37 7.31 4.92
CA ILE A 198 -13.38 6.78 3.98
C ILE A 198 -14.58 7.74 3.89
N GLU A 199 -15.06 8.24 5.04
CA GLU A 199 -16.13 9.24 5.10
C GLU A 199 -15.70 10.56 4.43
N GLU A 200 -14.51 11.07 4.74
CA GLU A 200 -13.94 12.29 4.13
C GLU A 200 -13.71 12.14 2.62
N ALA A 201 -13.45 10.92 2.15
CA ALA A 201 -13.35 10.59 0.73
C ALA A 201 -14.72 10.49 0.03
N GLY A 202 -15.83 10.57 0.78
CA GLY A 202 -17.20 10.50 0.26
C GLY A 202 -17.70 9.08 -0.02
N ASP A 203 -17.07 8.06 0.55
CA ASP A 203 -17.56 6.68 0.49
C ASP A 203 -18.27 6.30 1.79
N ASP A 204 -19.08 5.24 1.73
CA ASP A 204 -19.83 4.71 2.87
C ASP A 204 -18.98 3.63 3.57
N PRO A 205 -18.54 3.84 4.83
CA PRO A 205 -17.73 2.87 5.57
C PRO A 205 -18.38 1.50 5.72
N SER A 206 -19.71 1.43 5.75
CA SER A 206 -20.42 0.15 5.91
C SER A 206 -20.16 -0.81 4.74
N LYS A 207 -19.85 -0.28 3.54
CA LYS A 207 -19.44 -1.07 2.38
C LYS A 207 -18.13 -1.81 2.57
N PHE A 208 -17.30 -1.37 3.52
CA PHE A 208 -16.01 -1.97 3.86
C PHE A 208 -16.06 -2.75 5.19
N GLY A 209 -17.23 -2.88 5.83
CA GLY A 209 -17.38 -3.53 7.13
C GLY A 209 -16.96 -2.66 8.34
N LEU A 210 -17.15 -1.34 8.23
CA LEU A 210 -16.80 -0.32 9.24
C LEU A 210 -18.00 0.45 9.81
#